data_AF-A0A5J6GPA9-F1
#
_entry.id   AF-A0A5J6GPA9-F1
#
_cell.length_a   1.000
_cell.length_b   1.000
_cell.length_c   1.000
_cell.angle_alpha   90.00
_cell.angle_beta   90.00
_cell.angle_gamma   90.00
#
_symmetry.space_group_name_H-M   'P 1'
#
loop_
_entity.id
_entity.type
_entity.pdbx_description
1 polymer ?
#
loop_
_entity_poly.entity_id
_entity_poly.type
_entity_poly.pdbx_seq_one_letter_code
_entity_poly.pdbx_strand_id
1 'polypeptide(L)' 'MPGVARSQVTGTPIRQRRTPAQVARFFDGLDVLEPGVVPCSRWRAQGSVDEVPDEVAMFGGVGRKR' A
#
# COMPACT_ATOMS: atom_id res chain seq x y z
N MET A 1 -24.11 20.02 -5.71
CA MET A 1 -23.76 18.72 -6.29
C MET A 1 -22.24 18.59 -6.29
N PRO A 2 -21.61 17.75 -5.45
CA PRO A 2 -20.15 17.66 -5.46
C PRO A 2 -19.69 16.86 -6.68
N GLY A 3 -18.73 17.43 -7.42
CA GLY A 3 -18.19 16.85 -8.65
C GLY A 3 -17.34 15.62 -8.36
N VAL A 4 -17.72 14.49 -8.96
CA VAL A 4 -16.86 13.31 -9.05
C VAL A 4 -15.74 13.61 -10.05
N ALA A 5 -14.51 13.73 -9.55
CA ALA A 5 -13.33 13.84 -10.39
C ALA A 5 -13.21 12.58 -11.27
N ARG A 6 -13.41 12.74 -12.58
CA ARG A 6 -13.18 11.66 -13.55
C ARG A 6 -11.70 11.60 -13.85
N SER A 7 -11.06 10.47 -13.54
CA SER A 7 -9.67 10.22 -13.96
C SER A 7 -9.60 10.09 -15.48
N GLN A 8 -8.66 10.80 -16.10
CA GLN A 8 -8.45 10.82 -17.56
C GLN A 8 -7.93 9.45 -18.06
N VAL A 9 -8.51 8.94 -19.15
CA VAL A 9 -8.09 7.67 -19.78
C VAL A 9 -7.00 7.99 -20.82
N THR A 10 -5.74 7.75 -20.46
CA THR A 10 -4.59 7.83 -21.37
C THR A 10 -3.91 6.47 -21.37
N GLY A 11 -4.18 5.61 -22.37
CA GLY A 11 -3.40 4.43 -22.82
C GLY A 11 -2.90 3.40 -21.79
N THR A 12 -3.09 3.65 -20.50
CA THR A 12 -2.54 2.89 -19.39
C THR A 12 -3.64 1.94 -18.97
N PRO A 13 -3.41 0.61 -19.01
CA PRO A 13 -4.40 -0.33 -18.58
C PRO A 13 -4.84 0.00 -17.15
N ILE A 14 -6.13 -0.14 -16.89
CA ILE A 14 -6.73 0.16 -15.59
C ILE A 14 -5.94 -0.60 -14.54
N ARG A 15 -5.19 0.11 -13.68
CA ARG A 15 -4.45 -0.54 -12.61
C ARG A 15 -5.47 -1.10 -11.63
N GLN A 16 -5.56 -2.42 -11.54
CA GLN A 16 -6.43 -3.07 -10.57
C GLN A 16 -5.95 -2.69 -9.16
N ARG A 17 -6.80 -1.94 -8.45
CA ARG A 17 -6.57 -1.63 -7.03
C ARG A 17 -6.70 -2.91 -6.22
N ARG A 18 -5.75 -3.13 -5.32
CA ARG A 18 -5.74 -4.27 -4.41
C ARG A 18 -5.89 -3.76 -2.98
N THR A 19 -6.61 -4.50 -2.15
CA THR A 19 -6.64 -4.27 -0.70
C THR A 19 -5.33 -4.73 -0.05
N PRO A 20 -4.98 -4.27 1.16
CA PRO A 20 -3.82 -4.79 1.91
C PRO A 20 -3.83 -6.31 2.03
N ALA A 21 -4.99 -6.92 2.30
CA ALA A 21 -5.14 -8.37 2.40
C ALA A 21 -4.84 -9.08 1.06
N GLN A 22 -5.26 -8.50 -0.07
CA GLN A 22 -4.94 -9.04 -1.39
C GLN A 22 -3.46 -8.94 -1.72
N VAL A 23 -2.77 -7.90 -1.21
CA VAL A 23 -1.32 -7.75 -1.36
C VAL A 23 -0.57 -8.70 -0.41
N ALA A 24 -1.07 -8.91 0.81
CA ALA A 24 -0.48 -9.81 1.80
C ALA A 24 -0.35 -11.25 1.28
N ARG A 25 -1.26 -11.70 0.43
CA ARG A 25 -1.18 -13.01 -0.24
C ARG A 25 0.09 -13.23 -1.07
N PHE A 26 0.74 -12.17 -1.56
CA PHE A 26 2.04 -12.33 -2.25
C PHE A 26 3.18 -12.74 -1.31
N PHE A 27 2.98 -12.59 0.00
CA PHE A 27 3.93 -12.97 1.03
C PHE A 27 3.62 -14.35 1.65
N ASP A 28 2.65 -15.09 1.11
CA ASP A 28 2.31 -16.44 1.58
C ASP A 28 3.56 -17.33 1.59
N GLY A 29 3.87 -17.93 2.75
CA GLY A 29 5.06 -18.77 2.94
C GLY A 29 6.35 -18.02 3.32
N LEU A 30 6.29 -16.71 3.54
CA LEU A 30 7.40 -15.91 4.10
C LEU A 30 7.14 -15.54 5.56
N ASP A 31 8.22 -15.34 6.33
CA ASP A 31 8.12 -14.72 7.65
C ASP A 31 7.93 -13.20 7.46
N VAL A 32 6.68 -12.73 7.45
CA VAL A 32 6.36 -11.31 7.29
C VAL A 32 6.77 -10.53 8.55
N LEU A 33 7.54 -9.46 8.37
CA LEU A 33 7.99 -8.60 9.46
C LEU A 33 6.94 -7.55 9.82
N GLU A 34 6.83 -7.23 11.11
CA GLU A 34 6.03 -6.10 11.59
C GLU A 34 6.46 -4.77 10.95
N PRO A 35 5.51 -3.93 10.49
CA PRO A 35 4.06 -3.96 10.77
C PRO A 35 3.18 -4.75 9.77
N GLY A 36 3.78 -5.62 8.95
CA GLY A 36 3.06 -6.32 7.89
C GLY A 36 2.94 -5.50 6.61
N VAL A 37 1.77 -5.60 5.95
CA VAL A 37 1.47 -4.87 4.71
C VAL A 37 0.64 -3.63 5.02
N VAL A 38 1.25 -2.46 4.84
CA VAL A 38 0.68 -1.14 5.13
C VAL A 38 0.94 -0.20 3.95
N PRO A 39 0.34 1.00 3.87
CA PRO A 39 0.78 2.02 2.91
C PRO A 39 2.29 2.21 2.99
N CYS A 40 2.98 2.30 1.85
CA CYS A 40 4.45 2.35 1.83
C CYS A 40 5.01 3.49 2.67
N SER A 41 4.29 4.62 2.73
CA SER A 41 4.66 5.79 3.53
C SER A 41 4.61 5.54 5.05
N ARG A 42 3.97 4.46 5.51
CA ARG A 42 3.85 4.06 6.91
C ARG A 42 4.77 2.90 7.29
N TRP A 43 5.47 2.28 6.34
CA TRP A 43 6.34 1.15 6.65
C TRP A 43 7.62 1.64 7.35
N ARG A 44 7.72 1.41 8.67
CA ARG A 44 8.82 1.86 9.55
C ARG A 44 9.26 3.31 9.25
N ALA A 45 8.27 4.18 9.06
CA ALA A 45 8.50 5.59 8.80
C ALA A 45 9.36 6.20 9.91
N GLN A 46 10.35 7.01 9.54
CA GLN A 46 11.17 7.75 10.48
C GLN A 46 10.48 9.10 10.75
N GLY A 47 10.02 9.31 11.99
CA GLY A 47 9.25 10.49 12.39
C GLY A 47 8.45 10.24 13.68
N SER A 48 7.88 11.28 14.28
CA SER A 48 6.95 11.11 15.41
C SER A 48 5.63 10.50 14.94
N VAL A 49 4.91 9.76 15.81
CA VAL A 49 3.64 9.09 15.47
C VAL A 49 2.58 10.10 14.98
N ASP A 50 2.72 11.37 15.35
CA ASP A 50 1.82 12.46 14.97
C ASP A 50 2.09 13.01 13.56
N GLU A 51 3.23 12.68 12.97
CA GLU A 51 3.64 13.06 11.62
C GLU A 51 3.37 11.91 10.65
N VAL A 52 2.20 11.28 10.76
CA VAL A 52 1.79 10.18 9.88
C VAL A 52 1.79 10.70 8.44
N PRO A 53 2.67 10.19 7.56
CA PRO A 53 2.66 10.62 6.17
C PRO A 53 1.32 10.33 5.52
N ASP A 54 0.91 11.18 4.59
CA ASP A 54 -0.32 11.00 3.83
C ASP A 54 -0.42 9.56 3.29
N GLU A 55 -1.65 9.03 3.31
CA GLU A 55 -1.90 7.69 2.82
C GLU A 55 -1.71 7.64 1.30
N VAL A 56 -0.68 6.93 0.87
CA VAL A 56 -0.44 6.66 -0.55
C VAL A 56 -1.23 5.44 -1.00
N ALA A 57 -1.70 5.45 -2.26
CA ALA A 57 -2.44 4.33 -2.86
C ALA A 57 -1.59 3.05 -3.08
N MET A 58 -0.35 3.01 -2.59
CA MET A 58 0.59 1.90 -2.71
C MET A 58 0.79 1.22 -1.36
N PHE A 59 0.60 -0.09 -1.32
CA PHE A 59 0.87 -0.93 -0.15
C PHE A 59 2.20 -1.66 -0.29
N GLY A 60 2.90 -1.86 0.82
CA GLY A 60 4.18 -2.55 0.89
C GLY A 60 4.41 -3.25 2.23
N GLY A 61 5.28 -4.26 2.20
CA GLY A 61 5.68 -5.06 3.36
C GLY A 61 6.99 -5.81 3.07
N VAL A 62 7.60 -6.39 4.10
CA VAL A 62 8.86 -7.15 3.97
C VAL A 62 8.67 -8.54 4.54
N GLY A 63 8.97 -9.56 3.73
CA GLY A 63 8.97 -10.96 4.14
C GLY A 63 10.37 -11.55 4.03
N ARG A 64 10.79 -12.27 5.07
CA ARG A 64 12.05 -13.01 5.05
C ARG A 64 11.80 -14.44 4.56
N LYS A 65 12.57 -14.86 3.56
CA LYS A 65 12.68 -16.27 3.16
C LYS A 65 13.74 -16.94 4.03
N ARG A 66 13.47 -18.15 4.51
CA ARG A 66 14.45 -18.97 5.23
C ARG A 66 15.55 -19.46 4.32
#